data_AF-A0A090QZM3-F1
#
_entry.id   AF-A0A090QZM3-F1
#
_cell.length_a   1.000
_cell.length_b   1.000
_cell.length_c   1.000
_cell.angle_alpha   90.00
_cell.angle_beta   90.00
_cell.angle_gamma   90.00
#
_symmetry.space_group_name_H-M   'P 1'
#
loop_
_entity.id
_entity.type
_entity.pdbx_description
1 polymer ?
#
loop_
_entity_poly.entity_id
_entity_poly.type
_entity_poly.pdbx_seq_one_letter_code
_entity_poly.pdbx_strand_id
1 'polypeptide(L)'
;MAEIDIHDIANQVLIRHEKDATQCKIDTLLRRYGLSTIEQVEVSLASTAAALVREGVGIAITDPFTAAIDSEHPQVVMRPLVFSLPVEFDILYPALKPIHRHAERFIEQFMLLADSLNIDLKLGPIRDLNE
;
A
#
# COMPACT_ATOMS: atom_id res chain seq x y z
N MET A 1 -10.28 -10.39 -12.44
CA MET A 1 -8.83 -10.67 -12.31
C MET A 1 -8.66 -11.81 -11.32
N ALA A 2 -7.59 -12.60 -11.40
CA ALA A 2 -7.30 -13.57 -10.35
C ALA A 2 -6.95 -12.80 -9.07
N GLU A 3 -7.53 -13.20 -7.95
CA GLU A 3 -7.19 -12.68 -6.61
C GLU A 3 -6.04 -13.53 -6.04
N ILE A 4 -5.25 -12.94 -5.14
CA ILE A 4 -4.09 -13.58 -4.52
C ILE A 4 -4.39 -13.85 -3.05
N ASP A 5 -4.24 -15.10 -2.64
CA ASP A 5 -4.30 -15.52 -1.24
C ASP A 5 -2.91 -15.54 -0.59
N ILE A 6 -2.87 -15.54 0.75
CA ILE A 6 -1.61 -15.63 1.49
C ILE A 6 -0.84 -16.93 1.16
N HIS A 7 -1.54 -18.01 0.81
CA HIS A 7 -0.96 -19.28 0.38
C HIS A 7 -0.27 -19.18 -0.99
N ASP A 8 -0.75 -18.31 -1.89
CA ASP A 8 -0.13 -18.10 -3.21
C ASP A 8 1.21 -17.36 -3.11
N ILE A 9 1.40 -16.61 -2.02
CA ILE A 9 2.62 -15.86 -1.72
C ILE A 9 3.71 -16.78 -1.13
N ALA A 10 3.31 -17.91 -0.55
CA ALA A 10 4.25 -18.86 0.02
C ALA A 10 5.23 -19.38 -1.05
N ASN A 11 6.49 -19.51 -0.65
CA ASN A 11 7.60 -19.94 -1.52
C ASN A 11 7.90 -19.02 -2.72
N GLN A 12 7.26 -17.85 -2.81
CA GLN A 12 7.63 -16.83 -3.81
C GLN A 12 8.81 -15.99 -3.33
N VAL A 13 9.52 -15.37 -4.27
CA VAL A 13 10.50 -14.31 -3.95
C VAL A 13 9.72 -13.06 -3.58
N LEU A 14 9.63 -12.80 -2.28
CA LEU A 14 8.95 -11.61 -1.76
C LEU A 14 9.99 -10.50 -1.54
N ILE A 15 9.82 -9.40 -2.26
CA ILE A 15 10.51 -8.15 -2.00
C ILE A 15 9.81 -7.51 -0.81
N ARG A 16 10.50 -7.51 0.33
CA ARG A 16 9.94 -7.04 1.60
C ARG A 16 10.14 -5.54 1.75
N HIS A 17 9.16 -4.89 2.36
CA HIS A 17 9.37 -3.56 2.87
C HIS A 17 10.12 -3.64 4.22
N GLU A 18 10.79 -2.56 4.61
CA GLU A 18 11.25 -2.41 6.00
C GLU A 18 10.07 -2.59 6.97
N LYS A 19 10.36 -2.88 8.24
CA LYS A 19 9.34 -3.21 9.24
C LYS A 19 8.40 -2.04 9.55
N ASP A 20 7.37 -1.90 8.72
CA ASP A 20 6.23 -1.03 8.93
C ASP A 20 5.01 -1.84 9.46
N ALA A 21 3.91 -1.15 9.72
CA ALA A 21 2.68 -1.77 10.21
C ALA A 21 2.09 -2.78 9.24
N THR A 22 2.25 -2.59 7.92
CA THR A 22 1.72 -3.47 6.87
C THR A 22 2.56 -4.73 6.76
N GLN A 23 3.88 -4.61 6.70
CA GLN A 23 4.83 -5.71 6.68
C GLN A 23 4.70 -6.57 7.95
N CYS A 24 4.51 -5.96 9.12
CA CYS A 24 4.26 -6.70 10.36
C CYS A 24 2.97 -7.55 10.29
N LYS A 25 1.90 -7.05 9.64
CA LYS A 25 0.65 -7.81 9.44
C LYS A 25 0.87 -8.98 8.47
N ILE A 26 1.59 -8.76 7.37
CA ILE A 26 1.97 -9.80 6.41
C ILE A 26 2.77 -10.90 7.10
N ASP A 27 3.82 -10.53 7.83
CA ASP A 27 4.66 -11.46 8.60
C ASP A 27 3.82 -12.26 9.62
N THR A 28 2.87 -11.61 10.30
CA THR A 28 1.97 -12.25 11.25
C THR A 28 1.05 -13.25 10.57
N LEU A 29 0.51 -12.93 9.38
CA LEU A 29 -0.32 -13.84 8.59
C LEU A 29 0.49 -15.05 8.10
N LEU A 30 1.68 -14.84 7.54
CA LEU A 30 2.57 -15.92 7.11
C LEU A 30 2.89 -16.86 8.29
N ARG A 31 3.29 -16.31 9.44
CA ARG A 31 3.58 -17.10 10.66
C ARG A 31 2.35 -17.85 11.16
N ARG A 32 1.17 -17.21 11.17
CA ARG A 32 -0.08 -17.83 11.62
C ARG A 32 -0.42 -19.10 10.83
N TYR A 33 -0.12 -19.11 9.53
CA TYR A 33 -0.36 -20.26 8.65
C TYR A 33 0.87 -21.16 8.46
N GLY A 34 1.98 -20.90 9.17
CA GLY A 34 3.21 -21.68 9.04
C GLY A 34 3.86 -21.58 7.65
N LEU A 35 3.64 -20.47 6.95
CA LEU A 35 4.15 -20.21 5.60
C LEU A 35 5.48 -19.47 5.65
N SER A 36 6.32 -19.72 4.66
CA SER A 36 7.59 -19.02 4.45
C SER A 36 7.68 -18.49 3.03
N THR A 37 8.34 -17.35 2.86
CA THR A 37 8.71 -16.79 1.56
C THR A 37 10.22 -16.92 1.33
N ILE A 38 10.66 -16.75 0.08
CA ILE A 38 12.08 -16.63 -0.25
C ILE A 38 12.47 -15.17 0.03
N GLU A 39 12.91 -14.89 1.26
CA GLU A 39 13.26 -13.54 1.72
C GLU A 39 14.69 -13.18 1.29
N GLN A 40 14.85 -12.60 0.09
CA GLN A 40 16.17 -12.22 -0.43
C GLN A 40 16.44 -10.71 -0.39
N VAL A 41 15.40 -9.88 -0.39
CA VAL A 41 15.55 -8.43 -0.55
C VAL A 41 14.58 -7.69 0.36
N GLU A 42 15.12 -6.78 1.17
CA GLU A 42 14.38 -5.81 1.96
C GLU A 42 14.66 -4.41 1.41
N VAL A 43 13.63 -3.57 1.28
CA VAL A 43 13.72 -2.21 0.76
C VAL A 43 12.95 -1.22 1.63
N SER A 44 13.44 0.01 1.73
CA SER A 44 12.76 1.08 2.49
C SER A 44 11.70 1.84 1.69
N LEU A 45 11.77 1.81 0.36
CA LEU A 45 10.90 2.61 -0.51
C LEU A 45 10.07 1.72 -1.43
N ALA A 46 8.77 2.04 -1.55
CA ALA A 46 7.87 1.33 -2.45
C ALA A 46 8.27 1.48 -3.93
N SER A 47 8.85 2.62 -4.31
CA SER A 47 9.41 2.82 -5.65
C SER A 47 10.57 1.88 -5.95
N THR A 48 11.40 1.54 -4.95
CA THR A 48 12.47 0.55 -5.10
C THR A 48 11.89 -0.85 -5.26
N ALA A 49 10.86 -1.20 -4.48
CA ALA A 49 10.17 -2.48 -4.64
C ALA A 49 9.59 -2.61 -6.06
N ALA A 50 8.91 -1.57 -6.54
CA ALA A 50 8.32 -1.53 -7.88
C ALA A 50 9.38 -1.67 -8.98
N ALA A 51 10.53 -1.01 -8.84
CA ALA A 51 11.63 -1.17 -9.79
C ALA A 51 12.13 -2.63 -9.84
N LEU A 52 12.29 -3.29 -8.69
CA LEU A 52 12.70 -4.71 -8.63
C LEU A 52 11.63 -5.65 -9.23
N VAL A 53 10.34 -5.37 -9.00
CA VAL A 53 9.24 -6.12 -9.63
C VAL A 53 9.27 -5.97 -11.15
N ARG A 54 9.51 -4.76 -11.68
CA ARG A 54 9.65 -4.50 -13.12
C ARG A 54 10.78 -5.31 -13.75
N GLU A 55 11.90 -5.44 -13.05
CA GLU A 55 13.06 -6.25 -13.48
C GLU A 55 12.85 -7.76 -13.27
N GLY A 56 11.68 -8.19 -12.76
CA GLY A 56 11.34 -9.59 -12.60
C GLY A 56 12.02 -10.28 -11.41
N VAL A 57 12.51 -9.53 -10.43
CA VAL A 57 13.18 -10.07 -9.24
C VAL A 57 12.22 -10.88 -8.36
N GLY A 58 10.96 -10.48 -8.29
CA GLY A 58 9.96 -11.13 -7.45
C GLY A 58 8.65 -10.37 -7.40
N ILE A 59 7.89 -10.59 -6.33
CA ILE A 59 6.61 -9.93 -6.05
C ILE A 59 6.74 -8.98 -4.86
N ALA A 60 5.91 -7.94 -4.82
CA ALA A 60 5.80 -7.02 -3.70
C ALA A 60 4.33 -6.81 -3.33
N ILE A 61 4.07 -6.55 -2.04
CA ILE A 61 2.76 -6.13 -1.55
C ILE A 61 2.89 -4.66 -1.16
N THR A 62 2.10 -3.80 -1.76
CA THR A 62 2.20 -2.35 -1.60
C THR A 62 0.82 -1.71 -1.44
N ASP A 63 0.78 -0.40 -1.18
CA ASP A 63 -0.46 0.35 -1.03
C ASP A 63 -1.19 0.48 -2.39
N PRO A 64 -2.51 0.73 -2.38
CA PRO A 64 -3.29 0.72 -3.61
C PRO A 64 -2.91 1.84 -4.61
N PHE A 65 -2.35 2.97 -4.16
CA PHE A 65 -1.93 4.03 -5.07
C PHE A 65 -0.68 3.63 -5.83
N THR A 66 0.34 3.16 -5.12
CA THR A 66 1.56 2.65 -5.76
C THR A 66 1.26 1.49 -6.69
N ALA A 67 0.42 0.53 -6.27
CA ALA A 67 0.01 -0.59 -7.12
C ALA A 67 -0.67 -0.13 -8.41
N ALA A 68 -1.59 0.85 -8.33
CA ALA A 68 -2.29 1.37 -9.49
C ALA A 68 -1.32 2.06 -10.48
N ILE A 69 -0.48 2.97 -9.98
CA ILE A 69 0.49 3.72 -10.80
C ILE A 69 1.50 2.78 -11.46
N ASP A 70 2.08 1.84 -10.70
CA ASP A 70 3.14 0.99 -11.24
C ASP A 70 2.60 -0.07 -12.21
N SER A 71 1.31 -0.42 -12.11
CA SER A 71 0.64 -1.33 -13.05
C SER A 71 0.42 -0.74 -14.44
N GLU A 72 0.64 0.56 -14.63
CA GLU A 72 0.70 1.16 -15.98
C GLU A 72 1.91 0.64 -16.78
N HIS A 73 2.94 0.12 -16.09
CA HIS A 73 4.09 -0.47 -16.76
C HIS A 73 3.71 -1.82 -17.42
N PRO A 74 4.00 -2.05 -18.71
CA PRO A 74 3.51 -3.23 -19.45
C PRO A 74 3.90 -4.61 -18.89
N GLN A 75 4.97 -4.67 -18.11
CA GLN A 75 5.50 -5.90 -17.50
C GLN A 75 5.05 -6.11 -16.05
N VAL A 76 4.33 -5.14 -15.47
CA VAL A 76 3.84 -5.22 -14.10
C VAL A 76 2.37 -5.55 -14.11
N VAL A 77 1.98 -6.44 -13.22
CA VAL A 77 0.60 -6.88 -13.11
C VAL A 77 0.15 -6.74 -11.67
N MET A 78 -0.80 -5.84 -11.45
CA MET A 78 -1.49 -5.74 -10.17
C MET A 78 -2.48 -6.89 -9.99
N ARG A 79 -2.57 -7.43 -8.77
CA ARG A 79 -3.56 -8.44 -8.38
C ARG A 79 -4.10 -8.09 -6.98
N PRO A 80 -5.43 -8.04 -6.79
CA PRO A 80 -6.01 -7.79 -5.48
C PRO A 80 -5.76 -8.98 -4.54
N LEU A 81 -5.65 -8.69 -3.25
CA LEU A 81 -5.56 -9.71 -2.20
C LEU A 81 -6.97 -10.14 -1.76
N VAL A 82 -7.15 -11.42 -1.46
CA VAL A 82 -8.41 -11.94 -0.88
C VAL A 82 -8.58 -11.54 0.59
N PHE A 83 -7.48 -11.14 1.25
CA PHE A 83 -7.46 -10.70 2.64
C PHE A 83 -7.21 -9.19 2.73
N SER A 84 -7.68 -8.58 3.82
CA SER A 84 -7.55 -7.14 4.02
C SER A 84 -6.26 -6.77 4.74
N LEU A 85 -5.49 -5.86 4.14
CA LEU A 85 -4.43 -5.11 4.79
C LEU A 85 -4.90 -3.65 4.87
N PRO A 86 -5.40 -3.18 6.03
CA PRO A 86 -5.90 -1.81 6.12
C PRO A 86 -4.73 -0.84 5.99
N VAL A 87 -4.84 0.02 4.97
CA VAL A 87 -4.00 1.19 4.73
C VAL A 87 -4.82 2.41 5.13
N GLU A 88 -4.30 3.21 6.05
CA GLU A 88 -4.96 4.42 6.55
C GLU A 88 -4.25 5.65 5.97
N PHE A 89 -5.03 6.63 5.53
CA PHE A 89 -4.54 7.91 5.06
C PHE A 89 -5.11 9.01 5.94
N ASP A 90 -4.22 9.74 6.61
CA ASP A 90 -4.57 10.88 7.45
C ASP A 90 -4.25 12.19 6.73
N ILE A 91 -5.20 13.11 6.72
CA ILE A 91 -5.00 14.48 6.26
C ILE A 91 -4.88 15.38 7.48
N LEU A 92 -3.66 15.80 7.79
CA LEU A 92 -3.38 16.64 8.96
C LEU A 92 -3.41 18.13 8.59
N TYR A 93 -4.10 18.93 9.39
CA TYR A 93 -4.14 20.39 9.25
C TYR A 93 -3.99 21.08 10.61
N PRO A 94 -3.58 22.37 10.61
CA PRO A 94 -3.43 23.11 11.85
C PRO A 94 -4.79 23.26 12.58
N ALA A 95 -4.86 22.80 13.82
CA ALA A 95 -6.10 22.84 14.62
C ALA A 95 -6.66 24.26 14.85
N LEU A 96 -5.77 25.26 14.90
CA LEU A 96 -6.12 26.63 15.30
C LEU A 96 -6.14 27.64 14.15
N LYS A 97 -6.04 27.17 12.90
CA LYS A 97 -6.07 28.05 11.72
C LYS A 97 -7.03 27.49 10.67
N PRO A 98 -7.78 28.35 9.97
CA PRO A 98 -8.57 27.90 8.84
C PRO A 98 -7.66 27.28 7.78
N ILE A 99 -8.14 26.22 7.13
CA ILE A 99 -7.43 25.55 6.05
C ILE A 99 -7.25 26.56 4.90
N HIS A 100 -6.06 26.61 4.33
CA HIS A 100 -5.80 27.48 3.19
C HIS A 100 -6.56 26.96 1.95
N ARG A 101 -7.14 27.86 1.14
CA ARG A 101 -7.87 27.49 -0.09
C ARG A 101 -7.10 26.53 -1.02
N HIS A 102 -5.78 26.66 -1.10
CA HIS A 102 -4.94 25.75 -1.88
C HIS A 102 -4.87 24.34 -1.28
N ALA A 103 -4.88 24.23 0.04
CA ALA A 103 -4.92 22.94 0.72
C ALA A 103 -6.31 22.27 0.54
N GLU A 104 -7.41 23.04 0.63
CA GLU A 104 -8.76 22.52 0.31
C GLU A 104 -8.80 21.95 -1.12
N ARG A 105 -8.32 22.72 -2.10
CA ARG A 105 -8.24 22.25 -3.49
C ARG A 105 -7.36 21.02 -3.67
N PHE A 106 -6.25 20.93 -2.93
CA PHE A 106 -5.40 19.74 -2.97
C PHE A 106 -6.16 18.51 -2.45
N ILE A 107 -6.87 18.64 -1.32
CA ILE A 107 -7.68 17.57 -0.75
C ILE A 107 -8.77 17.14 -1.74
N GLU A 108 -9.49 18.09 -2.34
CA GLU A 108 -10.48 17.78 -3.38
C GLU A 108 -9.88 16.99 -4.54
N GLN A 109 -8.72 17.41 -5.07
CA GLN A 109 -8.07 16.69 -6.17
C GLN A 109 -7.54 15.32 -5.75
N PHE A 110 -7.05 15.18 -4.51
CA PHE A 110 -6.62 13.90 -3.96
C PHE A 110 -7.79 12.91 -3.83
N MET A 111 -8.94 13.37 -3.35
CA MET A 111 -10.15 12.54 -3.27
C MET A 111 -10.64 12.12 -4.67
N LEU A 112 -10.67 13.05 -5.62
CA LEU A 112 -11.04 12.73 -7.01
C LEU A 112 -10.09 11.71 -7.65
N LEU A 113 -8.79 11.81 -7.35
CA LEU A 113 -7.81 10.83 -7.82
C LEU A 113 -8.11 9.45 -7.22
N ALA A 114 -8.32 9.36 -5.91
CA ALA A 114 -8.65 8.10 -5.25
C ALA A 114 -9.91 7.45 -5.84
N ASP A 115 -10.98 8.23 -6.05
CA ASP A 115 -12.20 7.78 -6.69
C ASP A 115 -11.95 7.25 -8.11
N SER A 116 -11.15 7.97 -8.90
CA SER A 116 -10.81 7.55 -10.28
C SER A 116 -10.00 6.25 -10.34
N LEU A 117 -9.25 5.96 -9.27
CA LEU A 117 -8.49 4.72 -9.11
C LEU A 117 -9.29 3.62 -8.40
N ASN A 118 -10.55 3.87 -8.03
CA ASN A 118 -11.40 3.00 -7.20
C ASN A 118 -10.76 2.63 -5.85
N ILE A 119 -10.08 3.58 -5.23
CA ILE A 119 -9.45 3.41 -3.92
C ILE A 119 -10.39 3.96 -2.85
N ASP A 120 -10.88 3.09 -1.98
CA ASP A 120 -11.75 3.47 -0.86
C ASP A 120 -10.94 4.15 0.25
N LEU A 121 -11.04 5.47 0.34
CA LEU A 121 -10.44 6.26 1.41
C LEU A 121 -11.38 6.35 2.60
N LYS A 122 -11.07 5.59 3.65
CA LYS A 122 -11.71 5.78 4.96
C LYS A 122 -11.09 6.99 5.64
N LEU A 123 -11.62 8.17 5.37
CA LEU A 123 -11.30 9.36 6.14
C LEU A 123 -11.82 9.15 7.58
N GLY A 124 -10.89 9.01 8.51
CA GLY A 124 -11.20 9.03 9.94
C GLY A 124 -11.86 10.36 10.33
N PRO A 125 -12.54 10.40 11.50
CA PRO A 125 -12.96 11.68 12.05
C PRO A 125 -11.75 12.60 12.18
N ILE A 126 -11.99 13.89 12.02
CA ILE A 126 -11.01 14.96 12.28
C ILE A 126 -10.40 14.71 13.66
N ARG A 127 -9.16 14.21 13.72
CA ARG A 127 -8.44 14.04 14.98
C ARG A 127 -7.71 15.33 15.28
N ASP A 128 -8.09 15.97 16.37
CA ASP A 128 -7.29 17.04 16.95
C ASP A 128 -6.02 16.37 17.53
N LEU A 129 -4.83 16.76 17.07
CA LEU A 129 -3.55 16.16 17.49
C LEU A 129 -3.19 16.47 18.96
N ASN A 130 -4.14 17.03 19.72
CA ASN A 130 -4.03 17.33 21.14
C ASN A 130 -4.67 16.26 22.04
N GLU A 131 -5.20 15.17 21.48
CA GLU A 131 -5.73 14.00 22.22
C GLU A 131 -4.69 12.88 22.39
#